data_AF-W1XSF0-F1
#
_entry.id   AF-W1XSF0-F1
#
_cell.length_a   1.000
_cell.length_b   1.000
_cell.length_c   1.000
_cell.angle_alpha   90.00
_cell.angle_beta   90.00
_cell.angle_gamma   90.00
#
_symmetry.space_group_name_H-M   'P 1'
#
loop_
_entity.id
_entity.type
_entity.pdbx_description
1 polymer ?
#
loop_
_entity_poly.entity_id
_entity_poly.type
_entity_poly.pdbx_seq_one_letter_code
_entity_poly.pdbx_strand_id
1 'polypeptide(L)' 'MYSGFKTIDVICISHIHGDHIVGLPGLLGTIGNSGRVEKITIIGPEGIKKAVNGLRTIVEWLPYEID' A
#
# COMPACT_ATOMS: atom_id res chain seq x y z
N MET A 1 1.08 15.49 12.55
CA MET A 1 0.98 15.95 11.14
C MET A 1 -0.19 15.21 10.51
N TYR A 2 -1.17 15.91 9.94
CA TYR A 2 -2.37 15.29 9.34
C TYR A 2 -2.39 15.40 7.80
N SER A 3 -1.23 15.66 7.19
CA SER A 3 -1.09 15.77 5.73
C SER A 3 -0.81 14.40 5.12
N GLY A 4 -1.44 14.09 4.00
CA GLY A 4 -1.33 12.81 3.29
C GLY A 4 -2.67 12.35 2.70
N PHE A 5 -2.68 11.16 2.10
CA PHE A 5 -3.89 10.59 1.48
C PHE A 5 -4.72 9.80 2.52
N LYS A 6 -5.98 10.19 2.72
CA LYS A 6 -6.89 9.54 3.68
C LYS A 6 -8.08 8.83 3.05
N THR A 7 -8.37 9.09 1.78
CA THR A 7 -9.60 8.64 1.10
C THR A 7 -9.36 7.48 0.14
N ILE A 8 -8.15 6.92 0.10
CA ILE A 8 -7.82 5.80 -0.78
C ILE A 8 -8.22 4.51 -0.06
N ASP A 9 -9.28 3.87 -0.54
CA ASP A 9 -9.78 2.61 0.03
C ASP A 9 -9.30 1.38 -0.75
N VAL A 10 -9.05 1.55 -2.05
CA VAL A 10 -8.68 0.46 -2.97
C VAL A 10 -7.54 0.90 -3.87
N ILE A 11 -6.55 0.02 -4.06
CA ILE A 11 -5.47 0.18 -5.02
C ILE A 11 -5.53 -0.99 -6.01
N CYS A 12 -5.64 -0.69 -7.31
CA CYS A 12 -5.68 -1.69 -8.37
C CYS A 12 -4.36 -1.71 -9.15
N ILE A 13 -3.74 -2.89 -9.27
CA ILE A 13 -2.47 -3.10 -9.96
C ILE A 13 -2.69 -3.96 -11.21
N SER A 14 -2.29 -3.45 -12.38
CA SER A 14 -2.50 -4.14 -13.66
C SER A 14 -1.59 -5.36 -13.84
N HIS A 15 -0.31 -5.24 -13.49
CA HIS A 15 0.68 -6.32 -13.55
C HIS A 15 1.87 -6.06 -12.61
N ILE A 16 2.72 -7.08 -12.43
CA ILE A 16 3.85 -7.06 -11.47
C ILE A 16 5.15 -6.69 -12.18
N HIS A 17 5.31 -5.41 -12.54
CA HIS A 17 6.58 -4.82 -12.94
C HIS A 17 6.93 -3.64 -12.05
N GLY A 18 8.22 -3.33 -11.93
CA GLY A 18 8.73 -2.35 -10.97
C GLY A 18 8.14 -0.95 -11.14
N ASP A 19 7.93 -0.52 -12.38
CA ASP A 19 7.29 0.74 -12.74
C ASP A 19 5.81 0.85 -12.30
N HIS A 20 5.17 -0.27 -11.98
CA HIS A 20 3.80 -0.31 -11.48
C HIS A 20 3.69 -0.54 -9.96
N ILE A 21 4.74 -1.01 -9.28
CA ILE A 21 4.63 -1.44 -7.86
C ILE A 21 5.68 -0.83 -6.92
N VAL A 22 6.82 -0.34 -7.42
CA VAL A 22 7.92 0.14 -6.55
C VAL A 22 7.53 1.39 -5.76
N GLY A 23 6.55 2.17 -6.24
CA GLY A 23 6.00 3.31 -5.49
C GLY A 23 5.11 2.92 -4.31
N LEU A 24 4.66 1.66 -4.23
CA LEU A 24 3.66 1.23 -3.27
C LEU A 24 4.10 1.41 -1.79
N PRO A 25 5.33 1.06 -1.38
CA PRO A 25 5.78 1.30 0.00
C PRO A 25 5.72 2.77 0.40
N GLY A 26 6.15 3.68 -0.48
CA GLY A 26 6.12 5.11 -0.23
C GLY A 26 4.69 5.65 -0.12
N LEU A 27 3.80 5.20 -0.99
CA LEU A 27 2.38 5.54 -0.94
C LEU A 27 1.74 5.06 0.38
N LEU A 28 1.92 3.78 0.74
CA LEU A 28 1.38 3.21 1.97
C LEU A 28 1.95 3.91 3.21
N GLY A 29 3.26 4.15 3.27
CA GLY A 29 3.87 4.91 4.37
C GLY A 29 3.31 6.34 4.49
N THR A 30 3.06 7.01 3.35
CA THR A 30 2.45 8.35 3.32
C THR A 30 1.01 8.32 3.84
N ILE A 31 0.23 7.31 3.47
CA ILE A 31 -1.12 7.10 4.01
C ILE A 31 -1.05 6.85 5.53
N GLY A 32 -0.14 5.99 5.99
CA GLY A 32 0.06 5.72 7.43
C GLY A 32 0.43 6.98 8.21
N ASN A 33 1.35 7.79 7.68
CA ASN A 33 1.74 9.06 8.27
C ASN A 33 0.62 10.11 8.34
N SER A 34 -0.42 9.96 7.50
CA SER A 34 -1.60 10.84 7.57
C SER A 34 -2.47 10.57 8.82
N GLY A 35 -2.24 9.45 9.50
CA GLY A 35 -3.04 8.96 10.62
C GLY A 35 -4.30 8.20 10.19
N ARG A 36 -4.36 7.71 8.94
CA ARG A 36 -5.40 6.76 8.52
C ARG A 36 -5.23 5.46 9.31
N VAL A 37 -6.33 4.86 9.75
CA VAL A 37 -6.36 3.55 10.45
C VAL A 37 -7.28 2.55 9.75
N GLU A 38 -8.06 3.02 8.79
CA GLU A 38 -8.99 2.25 8.00
C GLU A 38 -8.23 1.36 7.01
N LYS A 39 -8.67 0.11 6.92
CA LYS A 39 -8.17 -0.92 6.01
C LYS A 39 -8.07 -0.41 4.57
N ILE A 40 -7.07 -0.92 3.84
CA ILE A 40 -6.92 -0.72 2.40
C ILE A 40 -6.96 -2.08 1.70
N THR A 41 -7.66 -2.15 0.57
CA THR A 41 -7.71 -3.35 -0.28
C THR A 41 -6.75 -3.19 -1.45
N ILE A 42 -5.91 -4.19 -1.72
CA ILE A 42 -5.06 -4.21 -2.91
C ILE A 42 -5.50 -5.33 -3.85
N ILE A 43 -5.96 -4.94 -5.04
CA ILE A 43 -6.40 -5.85 -6.09
C ILE A 43 -5.32 -5.93 -7.15
N GLY A 44 -4.95 -7.14 -7.57
CA GLY A 44 -3.98 -7.35 -8.64
C GLY A 44 -3.95 -8.79 -9.14
N PRO A 45 -3.04 -9.10 -10.09
CA PRO A 45 -2.93 -10.44 -10.67
C PRO A 45 -2.40 -11.46 -9.67
N GLU A 46 -2.37 -12.73 -10.07
CA GLU A 46 -1.70 -13.79 -9.32
C GLU A 46 -0.27 -13.37 -8.90
N GLY A 47 0.06 -13.59 -7.63
CA GLY A 47 1.33 -13.18 -7.04
C GLY A 47 1.35 -11.79 -6.40
N ILE A 48 0.30 -10.97 -6.55
CA ILE A 48 0.26 -9.60 -5.98
C ILE A 48 0.50 -9.60 -4.47
N LYS A 49 -0.12 -10.51 -3.72
CA LYS A 49 0.05 -10.62 -2.26
C LYS A 49 1.51 -10.84 -1.86
N LYS A 50 2.24 -11.68 -2.61
CA LYS A 50 3.67 -11.93 -2.37
C LYS A 50 4.49 -10.68 -2.66
N ALA A 51 4.22 -10.00 -3.77
CA ALA A 51 4.91 -8.77 -4.15
C ALA A 51 4.69 -7.65 -3.13
N VAL A 52 3.43 -7.40 -2.74
CA VAL A 52 3.05 -6.42 -1.71
C VAL A 52 3.75 -6.71 -0.39
N ASN A 53 3.72 -7.96 0.10
CA ASN A 53 4.36 -8.32 1.36
C ASN A 53 5.88 -8.14 1.31
N GLY A 54 6.55 -8.49 0.21
CA GLY A 54 8.00 -8.26 0.06
C GLY A 54 8.37 -6.78 -0.02
N LEU A 55 7.57 -5.96 -0.71
CA LEU A 55 7.77 -4.52 -0.78
C LEU A 55 7.53 -3.83 0.57
N ARG A 56 6.65 -4.39 1.41
CA ARG A 56 6.32 -3.85 2.73
C ARG A 56 7.39 -4.04 3.80
N THR A 57 8.45 -4.82 3.56
CA THR A 57 9.55 -5.01 4.53
C THR A 57 10.21 -3.68 4.95
N ILE A 58 10.15 -2.64 4.11
CA ILE A 58 10.67 -1.31 4.45
C ILE A 58 9.64 -0.37 5.10
N VAL A 59 8.39 -0.83 5.27
CA VAL A 59 7.26 -0.07 5.82
C VAL A 59 6.34 -0.99 6.63
N GLU A 60 6.92 -1.71 7.60
CA GLU A 60 6.18 -2.71 8.38
C GLU A 60 5.20 -2.10 9.41
N TRP A 61 5.43 -0.84 9.81
CA TRP A 61 4.73 -0.16 10.91
C TRP A 61 3.32 0.39 10.56
N LEU A 62 2.71 -0.04 9.45
CA LEU A 62 1.45 0.54 8.99
C LEU A 62 0.34 0.45 10.06
N PRO A 63 -0.36 1.55 10.37
CA PRO A 63 -1.40 1.60 11.41
C PRO A 63 -2.76 1.02 10.97
N TYR A 64 -2.80 0.40 9.79
CA TYR A 64 -4.00 -0.18 9.18
C TYR A 64 -3.69 -1.52 8.52
N GLU A 65 -4.74 -2.32 8.35
CA GLU A 65 -4.66 -3.60 7.67
C GLU A 65 -4.64 -3.44 6.14
N ILE A 66 -4.01 -4.41 5.48
CA ILE A 66 -4.05 -4.54 4.02
C ILE A 66 -4.73 -5.86 3.69
N ASP A 67 -5.82 -5.79 2.91
CA ASP A 67 -6.42 -6.93 2.22
C ASP A 67 -5.63 -7.29 0.96
#